data_AF-A0A936WA26-F1
#
_entry.id   AF-A0A936WA26-F1
#
_cell.length_a   1.000
_cell.length_b   1.000
_cell.length_c   1.000
_cell.angle_alpha   90.00
_cell.angle_beta   90.00
_cell.angle_gamma   90.00
#
_symmetry.space_group_name_H-M   'P 1'
#
loop_
_entity.id
_entity.type
_entity.pdbx_description
1 polymer ?
#
loop_
_entity_poly.entity_id
_entity_poly.type
_entity_poly.pdbx_seq_one_letter_code
_entity_poly.pdbx_strand_id
1 'polypeptide(L)'
;MSVTTYNSLVADLKNIGFDLRQRMGHVKVPVMLLSGTEDPFGEAPITEARSVFPQASLALIPASAHYPMLENLDATAHELLGFLRDPMRSAGQSAIDVTGAWNVTAHQEVNGKILEITGSFTFNKEGDRITDRAPWTSNASREISPLSPPF
;
A
#
# COMPACT_ATOMS: atom_id res chain seq x y z
N MET A 1 -17.10 14.89 5.57
CA MET A 1 -17.53 14.57 6.96
C MET A 1 -17.37 15.82 7.82
N SER A 2 -18.21 16.07 8.83
CA SER A 2 -18.03 17.26 9.68
C SER A 2 -16.87 17.03 10.68
N VAL A 3 -16.14 18.09 11.04
CA VAL A 3 -15.07 18.05 12.06
C VAL A 3 -15.58 17.46 13.39
N THR A 4 -16.82 17.77 13.75
CA THR A 4 -17.48 17.24 14.94
C THR A 4 -17.67 15.72 14.87
N THR A 5 -18.07 15.18 13.71
CA THR A 5 -18.26 13.74 13.51
C THR A 5 -16.93 12.99 13.59
N TYR A 6 -15.85 13.57 13.04
CA TYR A 6 -14.51 13.00 13.12
C TYR A 6 -13.99 12.93 14.56
N ASN A 7 -14.13 14.03 15.31
CA ASN A 7 -13.66 14.08 16.69
C ASN A 7 -14.40 13.09 17.60
N SER A 8 -15.71 12.90 17.39
CA SER A 8 -16.48 11.88 18.10
C SER A 8 -16.01 10.46 17.77
N LEU A 9 -15.78 10.15 16.48
CA LEU A 9 -15.23 8.87 16.07
C LEU A 9 -13.86 8.59 16.73
N VAL A 10 -12.96 9.57 16.72
CA VAL A 10 -11.63 9.44 17.33
C VAL A 10 -11.74 9.24 18.86
N ALA A 11 -12.65 9.95 19.52
CA ALA A 11 -12.89 9.79 20.96
C ALA A 11 -13.42 8.38 21.29
N ASP A 12 -14.37 7.87 20.49
CA ASP A 12 -14.93 6.53 20.68
C ASP A 12 -13.87 5.45 20.46
N LEU A 13 -13.07 5.56 19.40
CA LEU A 13 -11.94 4.65 19.12
C LEU A 13 -10.92 4.66 20.27
N LYS A 14 -10.66 5.82 20.86
CA LYS A 14 -9.80 5.92 22.05
C LYS A 14 -10.40 5.20 23.26
N ASN A 15 -11.70 5.39 23.50
CA ASN A 15 -12.39 4.81 24.65
C ASN A 15 -12.45 3.26 24.61
N ILE A 16 -12.45 2.68 23.41
CA ILE A 16 -12.40 1.21 23.24
C ILE A 16 -10.97 0.66 23.15
N GLY A 17 -9.95 1.48 23.38
CA GLY A 17 -8.54 1.07 23.34
C GLY A 17 -7.99 0.83 21.93
N PHE A 18 -8.67 1.31 20.89
CA PHE A 18 -8.24 1.18 19.49
C PHE A 18 -7.14 2.19 19.11
N ASP A 19 -6.88 3.21 19.95
CA ASP A 19 -5.81 4.18 19.73
C ASP A 19 -4.43 3.58 20.07
N LEU A 20 -3.71 3.15 19.03
CA LEU A 20 -2.38 2.57 19.16
C LEU A 20 -1.24 3.58 19.03
N ARG A 21 -1.51 4.89 18.89
CA ARG A 21 -0.46 5.90 18.62
C ARG A 21 0.66 5.88 19.65
N GLN A 22 0.33 5.69 20.93
CA GLN A 22 1.32 5.59 22.02
C GLN A 22 2.30 4.40 21.85
N ARG A 23 1.94 3.39 21.06
CA ARG A 23 2.74 2.17 20.84
C ARG A 23 3.43 2.15 19.48
N MET A 24 3.03 3.00 18.54
CA MET A 24 3.56 2.99 17.17
C MET A 24 5.05 3.36 17.10
N GLY A 25 5.59 4.13 18.05
CA GLY A 25 7.03 4.41 18.15
C GLY A 25 7.91 3.18 18.43
N HIS A 26 7.30 2.04 18.81
CA HIS A 26 8.00 0.76 18.99
C HIS A 26 8.15 -0.01 17.67
N VAL A 27 7.44 0.37 16.60
CA VAL A 27 7.61 -0.23 15.27
C VAL A 27 8.97 0.21 14.72
N LYS A 28 9.93 -0.72 14.63
CA LYS A 28 11.31 -0.43 14.19
C LYS A 28 11.59 -0.75 12.73
N VAL A 29 10.62 -1.35 12.04
CA VAL A 29 10.70 -1.60 10.60
C VAL A 29 10.25 -0.36 9.82
N PRO A 30 10.71 -0.19 8.57
CA PRO A 30 10.20 0.84 7.67
C PRO A 30 8.67 0.75 7.51
N VAL A 31 8.00 1.90 7.52
CA VAL A 31 6.54 2.01 7.35
C VAL A 31 6.23 2.94 6.19
N MET A 32 5.32 2.53 5.30
CA MET A 32 4.71 3.43 4.33
C MET A 32 3.32 3.83 4.82
N LEU A 33 3.10 5.14 4.91
CA LEU A 33 1.78 5.72 5.10
C LEU A 33 1.28 6.17 3.73
N LEU A 34 0.10 5.69 3.32
CA LEU A 34 -0.48 5.97 2.01
C LEU A 34 -1.90 6.51 2.16
N SER A 35 -2.21 7.61 1.49
CA SER A 35 -3.56 8.21 1.44
C SER A 35 -3.78 8.92 0.11
N GLY A 36 -5.04 9.11 -0.30
CA GLY A 36 -5.39 9.93 -1.45
C GLY A 36 -5.47 11.42 -1.10
N THR A 37 -5.14 12.30 -2.05
CA THR A 37 -5.17 13.77 -1.85
C THR A 37 -6.58 14.34 -1.65
N GLU A 38 -7.60 13.58 -2.04
CA GLU A 38 -9.02 13.96 -1.94
C GLU A 38 -9.75 13.17 -0.83
N ASP A 39 -9.00 12.48 0.05
CA ASP A 39 -9.59 11.77 1.18
C ASP A 39 -10.44 12.75 2.02
N PRO A 40 -11.72 12.42 2.33
CA PRO A 40 -12.59 13.31 3.10
C PRO A 40 -12.11 13.59 4.53
N PHE A 41 -11.11 12.85 5.02
CA PHE A 41 -10.42 13.09 6.28
C PHE A 41 -9.23 14.06 6.14
N GLY A 42 -8.82 14.39 4.91
CA GLY A 42 -7.71 15.27 4.58
C GLY A 42 -6.33 14.69 4.89
N GLU A 43 -5.29 15.49 4.64
CA GLU A 43 -3.89 15.05 4.81
C GLU A 43 -3.38 15.16 6.27
N ALA A 44 -4.09 15.90 7.14
CA ALA A 44 -3.63 16.16 8.50
C ALA A 44 -3.46 14.87 9.33
N PRO A 45 -4.43 13.93 9.35
CA PRO A 45 -4.29 12.69 10.15
C PRO A 45 -3.09 11.83 9.74
N ILE A 46 -2.83 11.71 8.44
CA ILE A 46 -1.69 10.90 7.95
C ILE A 46 -0.36 11.59 8.19
N THR A 47 -0.32 12.92 8.09
CA THR A 47 0.86 13.73 8.42
C THR A 47 1.19 13.64 9.92
N GLU A 48 0.17 13.69 10.79
CA GLU A 48 0.33 13.46 12.22
C GLU A 48 0.83 12.05 12.51
N ALA A 49 0.26 11.03 11.87
CA ALA A 49 0.67 9.64 12.03
C ALA A 49 2.16 9.43 11.68
N ARG A 50 2.67 10.10 10.63
CA ARG A 50 4.08 10.05 10.22
C ARG A 50 5.03 10.39 11.37
N SER A 51 4.69 11.37 12.20
CA SER A 51 5.55 11.82 13.32
C SER A 51 5.71 10.76 14.42
N VAL A 52 4.84 9.76 14.46
CA VAL A 52 4.83 8.72 15.50
C VAL A 52 5.74 7.55 15.17
N PHE A 53 5.99 7.31 13.87
CA PHE A 53 6.86 6.23 13.42
C PHE A 53 8.31 6.71 13.30
N PRO A 54 9.30 5.93 13.77
CA PRO A 54 10.71 6.32 13.67
C PRO A 54 11.22 6.30 12.23
N GLN A 55 10.59 5.52 11.35
CA GLN A 55 11.00 5.33 9.96
C GLN A 55 9.75 5.26 9.06
N ALA A 56 9.11 6.40 8.82
CA ALA A 56 7.94 6.48 7.93
C ALA A 56 8.20 7.27 6.65
N SER A 57 7.80 6.68 5.52
CA SER A 57 7.55 7.36 4.26
C SER A 57 6.07 7.73 4.15
N LEU A 58 5.77 8.77 3.37
CA LEU A 58 4.41 9.26 3.12
C LEU A 58 4.16 9.31 1.61
N ALA A 59 3.16 8.58 1.14
CA ALA A 59 2.71 8.59 -0.25
C ALA A 59 1.30 9.22 -0.31
N LEU A 60 1.19 10.35 -0.99
CA LEU A 60 -0.09 11.01 -1.27
C LEU A 60 -0.44 10.76 -2.74
N ILE A 61 -1.54 10.03 -2.97
CA ILE A 61 -1.95 9.61 -4.31
C ILE A 61 -2.87 10.68 -4.91
N PRO A 62 -2.47 11.35 -6.01
CA PRO A 62 -3.28 12.39 -6.62
C PRO A 62 -4.62 11.87 -7.14
N ALA A 63 -5.64 12.72 -7.09
CA ALA A 63 -6.98 12.43 -7.61
C ALA A 63 -7.57 11.12 -7.08
N SER A 64 -7.38 10.86 -5.79
CA SER A 64 -7.90 9.68 -5.08
C SER A 64 -8.43 10.09 -3.72
N ALA A 65 -9.54 9.49 -3.31
CA ALA A 65 -10.13 9.66 -1.99
C ALA A 65 -9.66 8.56 -1.03
N HIS A 66 -10.59 7.86 -0.42
CA HIS A 66 -10.33 6.96 0.70
C HIS A 66 -9.74 5.60 0.29
N TYR A 67 -9.92 5.21 -0.97
CA TYR A 67 -9.49 3.92 -1.50
C TYR A 67 -8.57 4.11 -2.71
N PRO A 68 -7.39 4.73 -2.54
CA PRO A 68 -6.47 5.04 -3.65
C PRO A 68 -6.07 3.79 -4.45
N MET A 69 -6.00 2.62 -3.81
CA MET A 69 -5.73 1.34 -4.48
C MET A 69 -6.81 0.91 -5.49
N LEU A 70 -8.05 1.41 -5.36
CA LEU A 70 -9.15 1.16 -6.28
C LEU A 70 -9.35 2.31 -7.26
N GLU A 71 -9.07 3.53 -6.82
CA GLU A 71 -9.34 4.76 -7.56
C GLU A 71 -8.21 5.11 -8.55
N ASN A 72 -6.96 4.88 -8.14
CA ASN A 72 -5.77 5.12 -8.95
C ASN A 72 -4.74 4.01 -8.72
N LEU A 73 -5.06 2.85 -9.32
CA LEU A 73 -4.27 1.62 -9.17
C LEU A 73 -2.82 1.80 -9.61
N ASP A 74 -2.58 2.50 -10.71
CA ASP A 74 -1.24 2.64 -11.27
C ASP A 74 -0.34 3.50 -10.37
N ALA A 75 -0.81 4.67 -9.90
CA ALA A 75 -0.06 5.50 -8.97
C ALA A 75 0.16 4.82 -7.61
N THR A 76 -0.85 4.10 -7.12
CA THR A 76 -0.73 3.34 -5.87
C THR A 76 0.29 2.21 -6.00
N ALA A 77 0.24 1.46 -7.09
CA ALA A 77 1.19 0.37 -7.36
C ALA A 77 2.62 0.91 -7.52
N HIS A 78 2.79 2.06 -8.19
CA HIS A 78 4.09 2.72 -8.33
C HIS A 78 4.73 3.03 -6.97
N GLU A 79 4.00 3.69 -6.07
CA GLU A 79 4.52 4.03 -4.73
C GLU A 79 4.76 2.78 -3.87
N LEU A 80 3.84 1.81 -3.89
CA LEU A 80 3.98 0.58 -3.13
C LEU A 80 5.19 -0.25 -3.57
N LEU A 81 5.37 -0.47 -4.88
CA LEU A 81 6.50 -1.24 -5.40
C LEU A 81 7.83 -0.50 -5.18
N GLY A 82 7.82 0.83 -5.32
CA GLY A 82 8.96 1.68 -4.99
C GLY A 82 9.41 1.51 -3.55
N PHE A 83 8.45 1.54 -2.61
CA PHE A 83 8.71 1.32 -1.19
C PHE A 83 9.22 -0.09 -0.89
N LEU A 84 8.64 -1.14 -1.49
CA LEU A 84 9.09 -2.52 -1.27
C LEU A 84 10.52 -2.77 -1.77
N ARG A 85 10.96 -2.05 -2.81
CA ARG A 85 12.32 -2.12 -3.33
C ARG A 85 13.33 -1.33 -2.48
N ASP A 86 12.94 -0.14 -2.04
CA ASP A 86 13.76 0.72 -1.17
C ASP A 86 12.91 1.37 -0.06
N PRO A 87 12.76 0.69 1.09
CA PRO A 87 11.87 1.14 2.16
C PRO A 87 12.33 2.42 2.88
N MET A 88 13.57 2.84 2.67
CA MET A 88 14.14 4.05 3.29
C MET A 88 14.04 5.29 2.41
N ARG A 89 13.42 5.18 1.23
CA ARG A 89 13.18 6.33 0.35
C ARG A 89 12.28 7.34 1.06
N SER A 90 12.80 8.55 1.29
CA SER A 90 12.00 9.69 1.72
C SER A 90 11.06 10.12 0.59
N ALA A 91 9.79 10.38 0.93
CA ALA A 91 8.84 11.03 0.03
C ALA A 91 9.46 12.32 -0.52
N GLY A 92 9.69 12.38 -1.84
CA GLY A 92 10.25 13.56 -2.52
C GLY A 92 11.65 13.42 -3.13
N GLN A 93 12.31 12.24 -3.09
CA GLN A 93 13.51 12.01 -3.91
C GLN A 93 13.13 11.31 -5.23
N SER A 94 13.54 11.94 -6.33
CA SER A 94 13.19 11.66 -7.73
C SER A 94 13.26 10.18 -8.13
N ALA A 95 12.23 9.78 -8.88
CA ALA A 95 12.17 8.71 -9.88
C ALA A 95 13.24 7.62 -9.75
N ILE A 96 12.93 6.57 -8.99
CA ILE A 96 13.51 5.27 -9.30
C ILE A 96 12.99 4.89 -10.67
N ASP A 97 13.90 4.55 -11.58
CA ASP A 97 13.55 3.97 -12.85
C ASP A 97 12.87 2.61 -12.62
N VAL A 98 11.54 2.64 -12.56
CA VAL A 98 10.68 1.46 -12.52
C VAL A 98 10.46 0.90 -13.93
N THR A 99 11.12 1.46 -14.95
CA THR A 99 10.98 0.96 -16.32
C THR A 99 11.45 -0.47 -16.45
N GLY A 100 10.82 -1.16 -17.38
CA GLY A 100 11.11 -2.55 -17.70
C GLY A 100 10.05 -3.50 -17.18
N ALA A 101 10.27 -4.78 -17.45
CA ALA A 101 9.34 -5.84 -17.14
C ALA A 101 9.51 -6.32 -15.70
N TRP A 102 8.42 -6.28 -14.94
CA TRP A 102 8.29 -6.79 -13.59
C TRP A 102 7.48 -8.07 -13.61
N ASN A 103 7.95 -9.11 -12.93
CA ASN A 103 7.16 -10.31 -12.67
C ASN A 103 6.70 -10.25 -11.22
N VAL A 104 5.40 -10.24 -11.02
CA VAL A 104 4.77 -10.23 -9.70
C VAL A 104 4.08 -11.56 -9.49
N THR A 105 4.39 -12.20 -8.37
CA THR A 105 3.73 -13.42 -7.92
C THR A 105 2.91 -13.08 -6.68
N ALA A 106 1.59 -13.25 -6.78
CA ALA A 106 0.65 -13.08 -5.69
C ALA A 106 0.12 -14.44 -5.23
N HIS A 107 -0.06 -14.61 -3.92
CA HIS A 107 -0.69 -15.80 -3.37
C HIS A 107 -2.10 -15.43 -2.88
N GLN A 108 -3.12 -16.13 -3.37
CA GLN A 108 -4.51 -15.92 -2.98
C GLN A 108 -5.12 -17.22 -2.45
N GLU A 109 -5.70 -17.17 -1.25
CA GLU A 109 -6.46 -18.31 -0.75
C GLU A 109 -7.89 -18.30 -1.31
N VAL A 110 -8.29 -19.39 -1.97
CA VAL A 110 -9.65 -19.61 -2.48
C VAL A 110 -10.11 -21.00 -2.07
N ASN A 111 -11.17 -21.09 -1.27
CA ASN A 111 -11.74 -22.35 -0.78
C ASN A 111 -10.71 -23.28 -0.09
N GLY A 112 -9.81 -22.74 0.72
CA GLY A 112 -8.78 -23.51 1.45
C GLY A 112 -7.59 -23.95 0.59
N LYS A 113 -7.49 -23.46 -0.64
CA LYS A 113 -6.34 -23.67 -1.53
C LYS A 113 -5.59 -22.37 -1.75
N ILE A 114 -4.27 -22.40 -1.68
CA ILE A 114 -3.42 -21.26 -2.06
C ILE A 114 -3.18 -21.33 -3.56
N LEU A 115 -3.70 -20.33 -4.27
CA LEU A 115 -3.44 -20.09 -5.68
C LEU A 115 -2.26 -19.13 -5.80
N GLU A 116 -1.20 -19.59 -6.46
CA GLU A 116 -0.14 -18.72 -6.95
C GLU A 116 -0.58 -18.10 -8.28
N ILE A 117 -0.49 -16.78 -8.37
CA ILE A 117 -0.90 -16.01 -9.54
C ILE A 117 0.26 -15.12 -9.94
N THR A 118 0.85 -15.42 -11.09
CA THR A 118 1.96 -14.65 -11.64
C THR A 118 1.46 -13.75 -12.76
N GLY A 119 1.77 -12.45 -12.68
CA GLY A 119 1.49 -11.46 -13.71
C GLY A 119 2.73 -10.64 -14.03
N SER A 120 2.83 -10.17 -15.27
CA SER A 120 3.92 -9.31 -15.70
C SER A 120 3.43 -7.88 -15.97
N PHE A 121 4.20 -6.88 -15.56
CA PHE A 121 3.90 -5.45 -15.74
C PHE A 121 5.08 -4.74 -16.39
N THR A 122 4.81 -3.89 -17.36
CA THR A 122 5.83 -3.00 -17.93
C THR A 122 5.46 -1.57 -17.60
N PHE A 123 6.35 -0.84 -16.94
CA PHE A 123 6.17 0.59 -16.64
C PHE A 123 7.00 1.45 -17.61
N ASN A 124 6.45 2.60 -18.01
CA ASN A 124 7.21 3.63 -18.73
C ASN A 124 8.04 4.49 -17.76
N LYS A 125 8.80 5.45 -18.29
CA LYS A 125 9.63 6.38 -17.50
C LYS A 125 8.82 7.31 -16.59
N GLU A 126 7.53 7.45 -16.87
CA GLU A 126 6.58 8.27 -16.11
C GLU A 126 5.87 7.43 -15.02
N GLY A 127 6.13 6.12 -14.97
CA GLY A 127 5.51 5.19 -14.03
C GLY A 127 4.15 4.66 -14.50
N ASP A 128 3.68 5.04 -15.69
CA ASP A 128 2.44 4.54 -16.26
C ASP A 128 2.61 3.09 -16.70
N ARG A 129 1.55 2.29 -16.49
CA ARG A 129 1.49 0.94 -17.00
C ARG A 129 1.35 0.96 -18.51
N ILE A 130 2.38 0.52 -19.23
CA ILE A 130 2.28 0.23 -20.66
C ILE A 130 1.54 -1.10 -20.78
N THR A 131 0.26 -1.04 -21.13
CA THR A 131 -0.53 -2.25 -21.36
C THR A 131 -0.20 -2.86 -22.72
N ASP A 132 0.66 -3.85 -22.75
CA ASP A 132 0.43 -4.96 -23.67
C ASP A 132 -0.70 -5.77 -23.03
N ARG A 133 -1.93 -5.63 -23.55
CA ARG A 133 -3.07 -6.45 -23.14
C ARG A 133 -2.73 -7.93 -23.35
N ALA A 134 -2.12 -8.56 -22.36
CA ALA A 134 -2.56 -9.88 -21.95
C ALA A 134 -3.55 -9.65 -20.81
N PRO A 135 -4.81 -10.12 -20.90
CA PRO A 135 -5.64 -10.23 -19.70
C PRO A 135 -4.84 -11.00 -18.63
N TRP A 136 -5.24 -10.89 -17.37
CA TRP A 136 -4.74 -11.71 -16.29
C TRP A 136 -4.84 -13.21 -16.67
N THR A 137 -3.86 -13.72 -17.41
CA THR A 137 -3.77 -15.12 -17.76
C THR A 137 -3.03 -15.70 -16.61
N SER A 138 -3.74 -16.45 -15.77
CA SER A 138 -3.17 -17.38 -14.81
C SER A 138 -2.25 -18.35 -15.56
N ASN A 139 -1.04 -17.91 -15.88
CA ASN A 139 -0.03 -18.76 -16.45
C ASN A 139 0.49 -19.58 -15.27
N ALA A 140 -0.19 -20.71 -15.08
CA ALA A 140 -0.04 -21.69 -14.02
C ALA A 140 -0.53 -21.23 -12.63
N SER A 141 -1.80 -21.50 -12.32
CA SER A 141 -2.19 -21.78 -10.95
C SER A 141 -1.51 -23.08 -10.52
N ARG A 142 -0.46 -23.00 -9.71
CA ARG A 142 0.12 -24.17 -9.05
C ARG A 142 -0.46 -24.26 -7.65
N GLU A 143 -1.07 -25.39 -7.32
CA GLU A 143 -1.46 -25.70 -5.95
C GLU A 143 -0.17 -25.93 -5.15
N ILE A 144 0.15 -25.02 -4.24
CA ILE A 144 1.25 -25.18 -3.29
C ILE A 144 0.69 -25.73 -1.99
N SER A 145 1.20 -26.89 -1.56
CA SER A 145 0.86 -27.44 -0.24
C SER A 145 1.25 -26.44 0.84
N PRO A 146 0.44 -26.27 1.90
CA PRO A 146 0.85 -25.46 3.04
C PRO A 146 2.17 -26.03 3.56
N LEU A 147 3.20 -25.19 3.61
CA LEU A 147 4.43 -25.52 4.31
C LEU A 147 4.03 -25.86 5.74
N SER A 148 4.36 -27.08 6.18
CA SER A 148 4.23 -27.46 7.58
C SER A 148 4.91 -26.38 8.43
N PRO A 149 4.27 -25.89 9.50
CA PRO A 149 4.91 -24.92 10.38
C PRO A 149 6.23 -25.51 10.90
N PRO A 150 7.29 -24.69 11.03
CA PRO A 150 8.49 -25.15 11.72
C PRO A 150 8.09 -25.55 13.14
N PHE A 151 8.53 -26.75 13.54
CA PHE A 151 8.27 -27.37 14.84
C PHE A 151 8.54 -26.46 16.02
#